data_AF-A0A9D4DRE2-F1
#
_entry.id   AF-A0A9D4DRE2-F1
#
_cell.length_a   1.000
_cell.length_b   1.000
_cell.length_c   1.000
_cell.angle_alpha   90.00
_cell.angle_beta   90.00
_cell.angle_gamma   90.00
#
_symmetry.space_group_name_H-M   'P 1'
#
loop_
_entity.id
_entity.type
_entity.pdbx_description
1 polymer ?
#
loop_
_entity_poly.entity_id
_entity_poly.type
_entity_poly.pdbx_seq_one_letter_code
_entity_poly.pdbx_strand_id
1 'polypeptide(L)'
;MAVCGYKTIWKLVNTTTNVKVTQETTRCVCKVIDPEGVALRSAHRLRRRVYTNKDLNFTIHIDGYNKLKPFGIAIHVAVDGFSSCVLWLEACYLNNDPRIIAGFFINFVKRIGRLLRLVRGDAGTENVWVRAMQIAFRFNDRDNMSGMNSYTTGRSTGNQRIERFGVNLKSQIYCVLEELF
;
A
#
# COMPACT_ATOMS: atom_id res chain seq x y z
N MET A 1 12.40 -7.47 -18.41
CA MET A 1 12.85 -7.34 -17.01
C MET A 1 12.72 -5.88 -16.58
N ALA A 2 12.06 -5.58 -15.46
CA ALA A 2 11.97 -4.20 -14.96
C ALA A 2 13.32 -3.80 -14.34
N VAL A 3 14.21 -3.22 -15.15
CA VAL A 3 15.53 -2.80 -14.70
C VAL A 3 15.36 -1.72 -13.62
N CYS A 4 16.00 -1.95 -12.48
CA CYS A 4 15.96 -1.09 -11.31
C CYS A 4 16.50 0.32 -11.65
N GLY A 5 16.01 1.37 -10.97
CA GLY A 5 16.53 2.73 -11.19
C GLY A 5 17.98 2.88 -10.67
N TYR A 6 18.77 3.76 -11.28
CA TYR A 6 20.20 3.95 -10.95
C TYR A 6 20.44 4.25 -9.45
N LYS A 7 19.52 4.94 -8.77
CA LYS A 7 19.61 5.18 -7.31
C LYS A 7 19.52 3.90 -6.49
N THR A 8 18.69 2.94 -6.90
CA THR A 8 18.57 1.66 -6.22
C THR A 8 19.78 0.78 -6.49
N ILE A 9 20.30 0.81 -7.71
CA ILE A 9 21.56 0.13 -8.07
C ILE A 9 22.72 0.73 -7.27
N TRP A 10 22.80 2.05 -7.16
CA TRP A 10 23.82 2.75 -6.38
C TRP A 10 23.80 2.35 -4.91
N LYS A 11 22.60 2.28 -4.30
CA LYS A 11 22.46 1.78 -2.92
C LYS A 11 22.91 0.33 -2.81
N LEU A 12 22.43 -0.54 -3.70
CA LEU A 12 22.78 -1.96 -3.68
C LEU A 12 24.30 -2.17 -3.80
N VAL A 13 24.95 -1.52 -4.76
CA VAL A 13 26.40 -1.66 -4.97
C VAL A 13 27.17 -1.19 -3.73
N ASN A 14 26.84 -0.03 -3.17
CA ASN A 14 27.56 0.48 -1.99
C ASN A 14 27.25 -0.28 -0.69
N THR A 15 26.14 -1.01 -0.61
CA THR A 15 25.77 -1.79 0.58
C THR A 15 26.21 -3.25 0.49
N THR A 16 26.22 -3.84 -0.70
CA THR A 16 26.45 -5.27 -0.90
C THR A 16 27.86 -5.57 -1.40
N THR A 17 28.55 -4.59 -1.99
CA THR A 17 29.93 -4.75 -2.45
C THR A 17 30.88 -3.88 -1.64
N ASN A 18 32.16 -4.26 -1.57
CA ASN A 18 33.18 -3.48 -0.88
C ASN A 18 33.71 -2.28 -1.70
N VAL A 19 32.96 -1.88 -2.74
CA VAL A 19 33.36 -0.83 -3.68
C VAL A 19 32.50 0.41 -3.42
N LYS A 20 33.15 1.55 -3.20
CA LYS A 20 32.47 2.84 -3.12
C LYS A 20 32.34 3.47 -4.50
N VAL A 21 31.11 3.64 -4.96
CA VAL A 21 30.81 4.21 -6.29
C VAL A 21 29.95 5.46 -6.12
N THR A 22 30.24 6.50 -6.90
CA THR A 22 29.43 7.73 -6.91
C THR A 22 28.11 7.52 -7.66
N GLN A 23 27.10 8.33 -7.35
CA GLN A 23 25.81 8.26 -8.06
C GLN A 23 25.95 8.55 -9.56
N GLU A 24 26.86 9.45 -9.94
CA GLU A 24 27.07 9.81 -11.35
C GLU A 24 27.71 8.67 -12.12
N THR A 25 28.70 7.97 -11.55
CA THR A 25 29.29 6.79 -12.18
C THR A 25 28.23 5.70 -12.41
N THR A 26 27.39 5.41 -11.41
CA THR A 26 26.30 4.43 -11.56
C THR A 26 25.29 4.87 -12.63
N ARG A 27 24.97 6.17 -12.71
CA ARG A 27 24.07 6.72 -13.71
C ARG A 27 24.63 6.59 -15.13
N CYS A 28 25.91 6.88 -15.35
CA CYS A 28 26.58 6.70 -16.63
C CYS A 28 26.60 5.23 -17.04
N VAL A 29 26.95 4.33 -16.14
CA VAL A 29 26.94 2.87 -16.40
C VAL A 29 25.52 2.39 -16.73
N CYS A 30 24.49 2.86 -16.03
CA CYS A 30 23.11 2.52 -16.35
C CYS A 30 22.69 2.99 -17.75
N LYS A 31 23.19 4.14 -18.22
CA LYS A 31 22.94 4.61 -19.60
C LYS A 31 23.59 3.72 -20.65
N VAL A 32 24.74 3.14 -20.35
CA VAL A 32 25.45 2.23 -21.27
C VAL A 32 24.78 0.85 -21.30
N ILE A 33 24.40 0.33 -20.13
CA ILE A 33 23.83 -1.02 -20.00
C ILE A 33 22.35 -1.07 -20.42
N ASP A 34 21.58 -0.02 -20.10
CA ASP A 34 20.13 0.04 -20.33
C ASP A 34 19.73 1.42 -20.93
N PRO A 35 20.23 1.78 -22.14
CA PRO A 35 19.93 3.07 -22.75
C PRO A 35 18.44 3.24 -23.00
N GLU A 36 17.77 2.16 -23.43
CA GLU A 36 16.32 2.16 -23.68
C GLU A 36 15.51 2.34 -22.39
N GLY A 37 15.82 1.61 -21.32
CA GLY A 37 15.15 1.79 -20.04
C GLY A 37 15.45 3.14 -19.39
N VAL A 38 16.63 3.72 -19.59
CA VAL A 38 16.91 5.11 -19.17
C VAL A 38 16.07 6.09 -19.98
N ALA A 39 16.03 5.97 -21.31
CA ALA A 39 15.20 6.82 -22.16
C ALA A 39 13.71 6.72 -21.79
N LEU A 40 13.20 5.51 -21.55
CA LEU A 40 11.82 5.27 -21.12
C LEU A 40 11.48 5.92 -19.77
N ARG A 41 12.42 5.92 -18.81
CA ARG A 41 12.23 6.61 -17.51
C ARG A 41 12.33 8.12 -17.66
N SER A 42 13.27 8.60 -18.48
CA SER A 42 13.47 10.03 -18.77
C SER A 42 12.35 10.65 -19.60
N ALA A 43 11.57 9.85 -20.33
CA ALA A 43 10.40 10.31 -21.08
C ALA A 43 9.24 10.77 -20.18
N HIS A 44 9.33 10.59 -18.86
CA HIS A 44 8.27 10.94 -17.87
C HIS A 44 6.88 10.41 -18.25
N ARG A 45 6.82 9.35 -19.07
CA ARG A 45 5.55 8.80 -19.55
C ARG A 45 4.90 8.01 -18.43
N LEU A 46 3.71 8.45 -18.02
CA LEU A 46 2.87 7.76 -17.06
C LEU A 46 2.46 6.39 -17.64
N ARG A 47 3.22 5.33 -17.32
CA ARG A 47 2.82 3.96 -17.64
C ARG A 47 1.72 3.55 -16.67
N ARG A 48 0.47 3.59 -17.11
CA ARG A 48 -0.66 3.01 -16.38
C ARG A 48 -0.36 1.53 -16.15
N ARG A 49 -0.31 1.13 -14.87
CA ARG A 49 -0.30 -0.29 -14.51
C ARG A 49 -1.74 -0.77 -14.56
N VAL A 50 -1.95 -1.92 -15.18
CA VAL A 50 -3.26 -2.58 -15.16
C VAL A 50 -3.35 -3.31 -13.83
N TYR A 51 -4.16 -2.79 -12.90
CA TYR A 51 -4.48 -3.48 -11.66
C TYR A 51 -5.70 -4.36 -11.89
N THR A 52 -5.51 -5.68 -11.86
CA THR A 52 -6.57 -6.68 -11.91
C THR A 52 -6.71 -7.36 -10.57
N ASN A 53 -7.96 -7.56 -10.14
CA ASN A 53 -8.30 -8.42 -9.02
C ASN A 53 -9.23 -9.52 -9.52
N LYS A 54 -9.15 -10.70 -8.92
CA LYS A 54 -9.86 -11.88 -9.40
C LYS A 54 -11.38 -11.72 -9.27
N ASP A 55 -11.85 -11.27 -8.11
CA ASP A 55 -13.27 -11.18 -7.77
C ASP A 55 -13.55 -10.12 -6.70
N LEU A 56 -14.83 -9.80 -6.48
CA LEU A 56 -15.32 -9.04 -5.33
C LEU A 56 -14.92 -9.73 -4.01
N ASN A 57 -14.51 -8.95 -3.00
CA ASN A 57 -14.07 -9.45 -1.69
C ASN A 57 -12.85 -10.39 -1.74
N PHE A 58 -12.13 -10.40 -2.86
CA PHE A 58 -10.92 -11.20 -2.98
C PHE A 58 -9.75 -10.55 -2.24
N THR A 59 -9.48 -9.27 -2.51
CA THR A 59 -8.41 -8.50 -1.86
C THR A 59 -8.96 -7.24 -1.25
N ILE A 60 -8.67 -6.99 0.01
CA ILE A 60 -8.83 -5.71 0.69
C ILE A 60 -7.47 -5.04 0.78
N HIS A 61 -7.45 -3.74 0.54
CA HIS A 61 -6.30 -2.89 0.83
C HIS A 61 -6.59 -2.06 2.06
N ILE A 62 -5.67 -2.03 3.03
CA ILE A 62 -5.72 -1.20 4.24
C ILE A 62 -4.57 -0.19 4.23
N ASP A 63 -4.82 1.04 4.67
CA ASP A 63 -3.82 2.10 4.76
C ASP A 63 -4.24 3.22 5.74
N GLY A 64 -3.24 3.87 6.32
CA GLY A 64 -3.40 5.02 7.21
C GLY A 64 -3.19 6.34 6.47
N TYR A 65 -4.24 7.13 6.30
CA TYR A 65 -4.17 8.48 5.77
C TYR A 65 -3.74 9.49 6.85
N ASN A 66 -2.46 9.88 6.77
CA ASN A 66 -1.78 10.69 7.78
C ASN A 66 -1.75 12.20 7.49
N LYS A 67 -2.40 12.71 6.44
CA LYS A 67 -2.26 14.14 6.08
C LYS A 67 -2.90 15.09 7.09
N LEU A 68 -3.85 14.60 7.88
CA LEU A 68 -4.50 15.37 8.95
C LEU A 68 -3.83 15.18 10.31
N LYS A 69 -2.73 14.42 10.38
CA LYS A 69 -2.00 14.19 11.63
C LYS A 69 -1.54 15.48 12.34
N PRO A 70 -1.19 16.59 11.64
CA PRO A 70 -0.92 17.87 12.28
C PRO A 70 -2.09 18.42 13.12
N PHE A 71 -3.32 18.03 12.80
CA PHE A 71 -4.53 18.41 13.54
C PHE A 71 -4.94 17.36 14.58
N GLY A 72 -4.09 16.36 14.84
CA GLY A 72 -4.41 15.24 15.74
C GLY A 72 -5.40 14.23 15.16
N ILE A 73 -5.66 14.27 13.85
CA ILE A 73 -6.62 13.38 13.18
C ILE A 73 -5.85 12.44 12.26
N ALA A 74 -5.93 11.14 12.50
CA ALA A 74 -5.55 10.12 11.55
C ALA A 74 -6.80 9.49 10.96
N ILE A 75 -6.79 9.14 9.68
CA ILE A 75 -7.91 8.45 9.05
C ILE A 75 -7.41 7.09 8.60
N HIS A 76 -8.05 6.02 9.05
CA HIS A 76 -7.78 4.67 8.58
C HIS A 76 -8.82 4.27 7.54
N VAL A 77 -8.36 3.75 6.40
CA VAL A 77 -9.24 3.40 5.30
C VAL A 77 -8.98 1.97 4.83
N ALA A 78 -10.05 1.30 4.42
CA ALA A 78 -9.95 0.10 3.61
C ALA A 78 -10.78 0.19 2.34
N VAL A 79 -10.23 -0.34 1.25
CA VAL A 79 -10.91 -0.39 -0.05
C VAL A 79 -10.89 -1.80 -0.63
N ASP A 80 -11.97 -2.18 -1.30
CA ASP A 80 -12.02 -3.44 -2.07
C ASP A 80 -11.15 -3.33 -3.32
N GLY A 81 -10.33 -4.34 -3.57
CA GLY A 81 -9.40 -4.34 -4.69
C GLY A 81 -10.08 -4.47 -6.06
N PHE A 82 -11.29 -5.06 -6.14
CA PHE A 82 -12.01 -5.23 -7.40
C PHE A 82 -12.85 -3.99 -7.72
N SER A 83 -13.81 -3.65 -6.84
CA SER A 83 -14.74 -2.54 -7.06
C SER A 83 -14.17 -1.17 -6.71
N SER A 84 -13.10 -1.11 -5.92
CA SER A 84 -12.60 0.13 -5.31
C SER A 84 -13.61 0.81 -4.38
N CYS A 85 -14.65 0.10 -3.93
CA CYS A 85 -15.57 0.60 -2.93
C CYS A 85 -14.87 0.72 -1.58
N VAL A 86 -15.22 1.76 -0.83
CA VAL A 86 -14.75 1.95 0.55
C VAL A 86 -15.44 0.93 1.44
N LEU A 87 -14.64 0.14 2.14
CA LEU A 87 -15.10 -0.85 3.10
C LEU A 87 -15.27 -0.22 4.49
N TRP A 88 -14.32 0.60 4.91
CA TRP A 88 -14.46 1.48 6.07
C TRP A 88 -13.58 2.72 5.89
N LEU A 89 -13.95 3.79 6.58
CA LEU A 89 -13.24 5.06 6.64
C LEU A 89 -13.46 5.63 8.05
N GLU A 90 -12.48 5.46 8.92
CA GLU A 90 -12.63 5.74 10.34
C GLU A 90 -11.58 6.75 10.78
N ALA A 91 -12.01 7.81 11.48
CA ALA A 91 -11.10 8.78 12.07
C ALA A 91 -10.65 8.30 13.46
N CYS A 92 -9.36 8.40 13.76
CA CYS A 92 -8.79 8.07 15.05
C CYS A 92 -7.78 9.14 15.49
N TYR A 93 -7.67 9.31 16.80
CA TYR A 93 -6.70 10.22 17.41
C TYR A 93 -5.27 9.66 17.38
N LEU A 94 -5.15 8.32 17.40
CA LEU A 94 -3.89 7.58 17.39
C LEU A 94 -3.84 6.62 16.19
N ASN A 95 -3.02 6.94 15.19
CA ASN A 95 -2.72 6.00 14.10
C ASN A 95 -1.86 4.81 14.57
N ASN A 96 -1.04 5.01 15.61
CA ASN A 96 0.01 4.06 15.94
C ASN A 96 -0.46 2.90 16.84
N ASP A 97 -1.71 2.91 17.31
CA ASP A 97 -2.22 1.82 18.17
C ASP A 97 -2.84 0.71 17.30
N PRO A 98 -2.19 -0.45 17.18
CA PRO A 98 -2.67 -1.51 16.31
C PRO A 98 -3.97 -2.16 16.84
N ARG A 99 -4.36 -1.91 18.10
CA ARG A 99 -5.65 -2.37 18.68
C ARG A 99 -6.84 -1.65 18.06
N ILE A 100 -6.69 -0.35 17.76
CA ILE A 100 -7.75 0.46 17.15
C ILE A 100 -8.04 -0.06 15.74
N ILE A 101 -7.00 -0.25 14.95
CA ILE A 101 -7.09 -0.78 13.58
C ILE A 101 -7.67 -2.19 13.56
N ALA A 102 -7.25 -3.04 14.50
CA ALA A 102 -7.84 -4.36 14.67
C ALA A 102 -9.35 -4.29 15.01
N GLY A 103 -9.76 -3.31 15.82
CA GLY A 103 -11.18 -3.03 16.10
C GLY A 103 -11.96 -2.70 14.83
N PHE A 104 -11.45 -1.82 13.97
CA PHE A 104 -12.06 -1.49 12.68
C PHE A 104 -12.21 -2.74 11.80
N PHE A 105 -11.16 -3.57 11.73
CA PHE A 105 -11.18 -4.81 10.97
C PHE A 105 -12.24 -5.79 11.48
N ILE A 106 -12.29 -6.05 12.80
CA ILE A 106 -13.29 -6.95 13.40
C ILE A 106 -14.71 -6.42 13.17
N ASN A 107 -14.95 -5.13 13.37
CA ASN A 107 -16.27 -4.52 13.16
C ASN A 107 -16.72 -4.68 11.71
N PHE A 108 -15.81 -4.47 10.76
CA PHE A 108 -16.09 -4.70 9.36
C PHE A 108 -16.42 -6.17 9.06
N VAL A 109 -15.62 -7.12 9.55
CA VAL A 109 -15.85 -8.57 9.35
C VAL A 109 -17.21 -8.97 9.93
N LYS A 110 -17.55 -8.49 11.13
CA LYS A 110 -18.87 -8.71 11.75
C LYS A 110 -20.01 -8.16 10.91
N ARG A 111 -19.86 -6.96 10.34
CA ARG A 111 -20.89 -6.31 9.53
C ARG A 111 -21.14 -7.04 8.20
N ILE A 112 -20.08 -7.51 7.54
CA ILE A 112 -20.20 -8.17 6.23
C ILE A 112 -20.50 -9.67 6.36
N GLY A 113 -20.28 -10.27 7.54
CA GLY A 113 -20.54 -11.68 7.82
C GLY A 113 -19.61 -12.65 7.07
N ARG A 114 -18.51 -12.15 6.50
CA ARG A 114 -17.55 -12.94 5.72
C ARG A 114 -16.13 -12.39 5.86
N LEU A 115 -15.17 -13.28 5.70
CA LEU A 115 -13.75 -12.94 5.63
C LEU A 115 -13.33 -12.79 4.17
N LEU A 116 -12.49 -11.79 3.90
CA LEU A 116 -11.87 -11.65 2.59
C LEU A 116 -10.75 -12.66 2.42
N ARG A 117 -10.42 -12.96 1.17
CA ARG A 117 -9.42 -13.97 0.83
C ARG A 117 -8.00 -13.51 1.12
N LEU A 118 -7.73 -12.24 0.82
CA LEU A 118 -6.44 -11.60 0.99
C LEU A 118 -6.61 -10.22 1.63
N VAL A 119 -5.86 -9.96 2.69
CA VAL A 119 -5.65 -8.61 3.21
C VAL A 119 -4.29 -8.13 2.77
N ARG A 120 -4.24 -6.94 2.17
CA ARG A 120 -3.00 -6.27 1.81
C ARG A 120 -2.85 -5.01 2.63
N GLY A 121 -1.78 -4.94 3.41
CA GLY A 121 -1.38 -3.74 4.13
C GLY A 121 0.08 -3.39 3.84
N ASP A 122 0.52 -2.30 4.43
CA ASP A 122 1.93 -1.95 4.47
C ASP A 122 2.70 -2.82 5.48
N ALA A 123 4.00 -2.55 5.59
CA ALA A 123 4.90 -3.23 6.53
C ALA A 123 4.87 -2.58 7.93
N GLY A 124 3.84 -1.76 8.19
CA GLY A 124 3.73 -0.98 9.42
C GLY A 124 3.42 -1.84 10.64
N THR A 125 3.86 -1.37 11.80
CA THR A 125 3.56 -1.99 13.10
C THR A 125 2.08 -1.88 13.47
N GLU A 126 1.40 -0.90 12.89
CA GLU A 126 -0.01 -0.60 13.07
C GLU A 126 -0.94 -1.72 12.57
N ASN A 127 -0.50 -2.51 11.58
CA ASN A 127 -1.29 -3.56 10.95
C ASN A 127 -1.01 -4.99 11.49
N VAL A 128 -0.15 -5.11 12.51
CA VAL A 128 0.31 -6.41 13.03
C VAL A 128 -0.84 -7.27 13.56
N TRP A 129 -1.79 -6.67 14.29
CA TRP A 129 -2.94 -7.41 14.80
C TRP A 129 -3.91 -7.83 13.70
N VAL A 130 -4.15 -6.98 12.69
CA VAL A 130 -4.98 -7.33 11.52
C VAL A 130 -4.37 -8.53 10.80
N ARG A 131 -3.06 -8.53 10.60
CA ARG A 131 -2.33 -9.66 10.04
C ARG A 131 -2.55 -10.94 10.84
N ALA A 132 -2.33 -10.88 12.16
CA ALA A 132 -2.50 -12.05 13.03
C ALA A 132 -3.95 -12.58 13.00
N MET A 133 -4.94 -11.69 13.07
CA MET A 133 -6.36 -12.05 13.02
C MET A 133 -6.73 -12.70 11.69
N GLN A 134 -6.32 -12.11 10.57
CA GLN A 134 -6.62 -12.64 9.24
C GLN A 134 -6.04 -14.06 9.05
N ILE A 135 -4.81 -14.28 9.49
CA ILE A 135 -4.15 -15.59 9.46
C ILE A 135 -4.91 -16.59 10.34
N ALA A 136 -5.29 -16.19 11.56
CA ALA A 136 -6.00 -17.05 12.49
C ALA A 136 -7.40 -17.42 11.98
N PHE A 137 -8.15 -16.44 11.47
CA PHE A 137 -9.50 -16.65 10.97
C PHE A 137 -9.55 -17.55 9.73
N ARG A 138 -8.50 -17.55 8.91
CA ARG A 138 -8.40 -18.39 7.71
C ARG A 138 -7.48 -19.59 7.89
N PHE A 139 -7.14 -19.97 9.12
CA PHE A 139 -6.18 -21.05 9.37
C PHE A 139 -6.66 -22.41 8.83
N ASN A 140 -7.95 -22.69 8.95
CA ASN A 140 -8.57 -23.94 8.49
C ASN A 140 -9.08 -23.90 7.04
N ASP A 141 -8.91 -22.78 6.34
CA ASP A 141 -9.34 -22.65 4.94
C ASP A 141 -8.44 -23.49 4.02
N ARG A 142 -9.01 -24.02 2.94
CA ARG A 142 -8.33 -24.96 2.02
C ARG A 142 -7.88 -24.34 0.71
N ASP A 143 -7.99 -23.02 0.56
CA ASP A 143 -7.58 -22.34 -0.67
C ASP A 143 -6.13 -21.85 -0.61
N ASN A 144 -5.56 -21.51 -1.78
CA ASN A 144 -4.14 -21.11 -1.90
C ASN A 144 -3.76 -19.88 -1.05
N MET A 145 -4.75 -19.08 -0.63
CA MET A 145 -4.56 -17.87 0.18
C MET A 145 -4.96 -18.10 1.65
N SER A 146 -5.03 -19.33 2.14
CA SER A 146 -5.35 -19.61 3.54
C SER A 146 -4.17 -19.40 4.50
N GLY A 147 -4.46 -19.35 5.79
CA GLY A 147 -3.47 -19.22 6.86
C GLY A 147 -2.47 -18.09 6.61
N MET A 148 -1.18 -18.40 6.59
CA MET A 148 -0.10 -17.41 6.40
C MET A 148 -0.17 -16.66 5.06
N ASN A 149 -0.79 -17.23 4.03
CA ASN A 149 -0.89 -16.61 2.72
C ASN A 149 -2.05 -15.60 2.63
N SER A 150 -2.91 -15.54 3.65
CA SER A 150 -4.09 -14.67 3.67
C SER A 150 -3.78 -13.19 3.93
N TYR A 151 -2.54 -12.86 4.25
CA TYR A 151 -2.07 -11.49 4.41
C TYR A 151 -0.81 -11.26 3.58
N THR A 152 -0.77 -10.17 2.81
CA THR A 152 0.40 -9.77 2.04
C THR A 152 0.82 -8.36 2.40
N THR A 153 2.10 -8.21 2.74
CA THR A 153 2.75 -6.91 2.86
C THR A 153 3.27 -6.48 1.49
N GLY A 154 2.97 -5.25 1.08
CA GLY A 154 3.42 -4.70 -0.18
C GLY A 154 3.95 -3.28 -0.07
N ARG A 155 4.80 -2.88 -1.02
CA ARG A 155 5.16 -1.46 -1.18
C ARG A 155 3.91 -0.65 -1.53
N SER A 156 3.85 0.59 -1.05
CA SER A 156 2.81 1.59 -1.38
C SER A 156 2.52 1.67 -2.89
N THR A 157 3.57 1.63 -3.72
CA THR A 157 3.44 1.60 -5.20
C THR A 157 2.63 0.42 -5.79
N GLY A 158 2.34 -0.61 -5.01
CA GLY A 158 1.46 -1.72 -5.37
C GLY A 158 0.04 -1.58 -4.80
N ASN A 159 -0.22 -0.57 -3.99
CA ASN A 159 -1.48 -0.24 -3.32
C ASN A 159 -2.24 0.86 -4.09
N GLN A 160 -2.26 0.77 -5.41
CA GLN A 160 -2.70 1.87 -6.28
C GLN A 160 -4.16 2.30 -6.04
N ARG A 161 -5.03 1.37 -5.63
CA ARG A 161 -6.44 1.64 -5.36
C ARG A 161 -6.60 2.55 -4.14
N ILE A 162 -5.88 2.25 -3.04
CA ILE A 162 -5.94 3.06 -1.83
C ILE A 162 -5.24 4.42 -2.03
N GLU A 163 -4.12 4.45 -2.78
CA GLU A 163 -3.43 5.69 -3.10
C GLU A 163 -4.33 6.63 -3.92
N ARG A 164 -5.05 6.09 -4.93
CA ARG A 164 -6.04 6.85 -5.69
C ARG A 164 -7.17 7.37 -4.80
N PHE A 165 -7.68 6.54 -3.90
CA PHE A 165 -8.68 6.97 -2.93
C PHE A 165 -8.16 8.12 -2.06
N GLY A 166 -6.92 8.03 -1.56
CA GLY A 166 -6.29 9.10 -0.76
C GLY A 166 -6.13 10.43 -1.50
N VAL A 167 -6.02 10.43 -2.83
CA VAL A 167 -6.05 11.65 -3.65
C VAL A 167 -7.47 12.24 -3.71
N ASN A 168 -8.49 11.40 -3.92
CA ASN A 168 -9.89 11.85 -3.91
C ASN A 168 -10.30 12.39 -2.54
N LEU A 169 -9.95 11.66 -1.47
CA LEU A 169 -10.20 12.08 -0.09
C LEU A 169 -9.56 13.43 0.21
N LYS A 170 -8.32 13.65 -0.27
CA LYS A 170 -7.65 14.95 -0.18
C LYS A 170 -8.54 16.04 -0.76
N SER A 171 -8.98 15.89 -2.02
CA SER A 171 -9.81 16.90 -2.69
C SER A 171 -11.07 17.24 -1.92
N GLN A 172 -11.78 16.22 -1.42
CA GLN A 172 -13.01 16.40 -0.66
C GLN A 172 -12.78 17.12 0.67
N ILE A 173 -11.70 16.78 1.38
CA ILE A 173 -11.34 17.47 2.63
C ILE A 173 -11.07 18.96 2.37
N TYR A 174 -10.35 19.31 1.30
CA TYR A 174 -10.11 20.73 0.98
C TYR A 174 -11.40 21.49 0.69
N CYS A 175 -12.33 20.90 -0.09
CA CYS A 175 -13.63 21.53 -0.34
C CYS A 175 -14.40 21.80 0.96
N VAL A 176 -14.46 20.82 1.87
CA VAL A 176 -15.17 21.00 3.16
C VAL A 176 -14.47 22.03 4.05
N LEU A 177 -13.14 22.08 4.04
CA LEU A 177 -12.41 23.08 4.82
C LEU A 177 -12.59 24.50 4.28
N GLU A 178 -12.69 24.68 2.96
CA GLU A 178 -13.01 25.97 2.34
C GLU A 178 -14.45 26.43 2.62
N GLU A 179 -15.38 25.52 2.95
CA GLU A 179 -16.74 25.88 3.37
C GLU A 179 -16.82 26.26 4.86
N LEU A 180 -15.88 25.80 5.68
CA LEU A 180 -15.88 26.00 7.13
C LEU A 180 -15.08 27.23 7.59
N PHE A 181 -14.26 27.82 6.70
CA PHE A 181 -13.39 28.98 6.97
C PHE A 181 -13.49 30.02 5.85
#